data_AF-C5KFJ0-F1
#
_entry.id   AF-C5KFJ0-F1
#
_cell.length_a   1.000
_cell.length_b   1.000
_cell.length_c   1.000
_cell.angle_alpha   90.00
_cell.angle_beta   90.00
_cell.angle_gamma   90.00
#
_symmetry.space_group_name_H-M   'P 1'
#
loop_
_entity.id
_entity.type
_entity.pdbx_description
1 polymer ?
#
loop_
_entity_poly.entity_id
_entity_poly.type
_entity_poly.pdbx_seq_one_letter_code
_entity_poly.pdbx_strand_id
1 'polypeptide(L)'
;MTALQMLIFATVTVGMMIQATNGRDHAQGNGSVTVRSGPLCHSSVGKQHSGYVHVGGSNRYFYVAIEADAEPSKAPTFIFIGGGLGDSSIGIAMGLNGPCHADPAGTQQLPNPYDVRTEDGRESRFYKFNPGNVEKLLNRKNVQDELGVAKSFQMQNDEVFSDFRPYAAYDTTYFVNELLDQGMKVFILNGAEDFVTNYGGTEKWVFSLNGQINYGSKLSSSLRRTLQFPRVGVFGKYYRYSFANGAHLAVINVINSGHDMILDAPEGMQQAFNSFLSGQLWQG
;
A
#
# COMPACT_ATOMS: atom_id res chain seq x y z
N MET A 1 20.51 17.72 7.78
CA MET A 1 20.13 17.90 6.37
C MET A 1 19.69 16.54 5.86
N THR A 2 18.39 16.27 5.82
CA THR A 2 17.82 15.11 5.14
C THR A 2 16.39 15.49 4.79
N ALA A 3 16.09 15.46 3.50
CA ALA A 3 14.88 16.00 2.90
C ALA A 3 13.72 15.01 3.03
N LEU A 4 12.51 15.52 3.29
CA LEU A 4 11.29 14.83 2.92
C LEU A 4 11.19 14.87 1.39
N GLN A 5 11.26 13.70 0.76
CA GLN A 5 10.90 13.57 -0.65
C GLN A 5 9.75 12.57 -0.73
N MET A 6 8.58 13.14 -1.03
CA MET A 6 7.36 12.44 -1.39
C MET A 6 7.28 12.53 -2.91
N LEU A 7 7.29 11.42 -3.63
CA LEU A 7 6.97 11.40 -5.05
C LEU A 7 6.14 10.16 -5.40
N ILE A 8 5.13 10.37 -6.23
CA ILE A 8 4.03 9.46 -6.59
C ILE A 8 4.02 9.30 -8.12
N PHE A 9 4.01 8.06 -8.65
CA PHE A 9 2.96 7.47 -9.54
C PHE A 9 3.44 6.24 -10.37
N ALA A 10 2.59 5.19 -10.29
CA ALA A 10 2.18 4.10 -11.19
C ALA A 10 3.08 3.57 -12.35
N THR A 11 3.35 2.25 -12.39
CA THR A 11 2.53 1.22 -13.08
C THR A 11 3.18 -0.15 -12.93
N VAL A 12 2.84 -0.84 -11.85
CA VAL A 12 2.63 -2.28 -11.69
C VAL A 12 1.72 -2.31 -10.45
N THR A 13 0.73 -3.20 -10.35
CA THR A 13 0.01 -3.38 -9.08
C THR A 13 0.96 -4.08 -8.09
N VAL A 14 2.00 -3.36 -7.70
CA VAL A 14 2.80 -3.59 -6.52
C VAL A 14 2.15 -2.69 -5.50
N GLY A 15 1.51 -3.28 -4.48
CA GLY A 15 1.25 -2.55 -3.25
C GLY A 15 2.60 -2.11 -2.68
N MET A 16 3.11 -0.95 -3.09
CA MET A 16 4.34 -0.39 -2.54
C MET A 16 3.98 0.19 -1.18
N MET A 17 4.40 -0.50 -0.14
CA MET A 17 4.30 0.01 1.22
C MET A 17 5.66 0.55 1.65
N ILE A 18 5.72 1.87 1.80
CA ILE A 18 6.91 2.58 2.27
C ILE A 18 6.76 2.77 3.77
N GLN A 19 7.66 2.16 4.54
CA GLN A 19 7.80 2.45 5.97
C GLN A 19 8.65 3.70 6.13
N ALA A 20 8.03 4.81 6.57
CA ALA A 20 8.78 5.99 6.98
C ALA A 20 9.37 5.71 8.37
N THR A 21 10.70 5.77 8.51
CA THR A 21 11.35 5.70 9.82
C THR A 21 11.14 7.03 10.56
N ASN A 22 10.98 6.96 11.88
CA ASN A 22 10.63 8.09 12.74
C ASN A 22 11.72 9.17 12.75
N GLY A 23 11.63 10.11 11.81
CA GLY A 23 12.27 11.43 11.87
C GLY A 23 11.21 12.47 12.16
N ARG A 24 11.16 12.97 13.39
CA ARG A 24 10.40 14.17 13.75
C ARG A 24 11.07 15.39 13.11
N ASP A 25 10.88 15.62 11.82
CA ASP A 25 11.15 16.92 11.23
C ASP A 25 10.13 17.17 10.11
N HIS A 26 9.23 18.11 10.40
CA HIS A 26 8.25 18.64 9.46
C HIS A 26 8.97 19.15 8.21
N ALA A 27 8.62 18.62 7.04
CA ALA A 27 8.94 19.31 5.81
C ALA A 27 8.07 20.56 5.71
N GLN A 28 8.70 21.72 5.89
CA GLN A 28 8.12 22.98 5.45
C GLN A 28 8.25 23.07 3.93
N GLY A 29 7.37 22.36 3.22
CA GLY A 29 6.95 22.77 1.89
C GLY A 29 5.84 23.81 2.04
N ASN A 30 5.89 24.90 1.27
CA ASN A 30 4.89 25.98 1.24
C ASN A 30 3.48 25.54 0.75
N GLY A 31 3.15 24.25 0.81
CA GLY A 31 1.84 23.71 0.47
C GLY A 31 0.88 23.89 1.64
N SER A 32 -0.18 24.66 1.45
CA SER A 32 -1.27 24.70 2.42
C SER A 32 -1.96 23.34 2.49
N VAL A 33 -2.17 22.82 3.70
CA VAL A 33 -2.98 21.62 3.92
C VAL A 33 -4.31 22.03 4.52
N THR A 34 -5.42 21.64 3.89
CA THR A 34 -6.73 21.76 4.53
C THR A 34 -6.94 20.50 5.35
N VAL A 35 -7.16 20.63 6.66
CA VAL A 35 -7.37 19.50 7.58
C VAL A 35 -8.78 19.55 8.13
N ARG A 36 -9.47 18.40 8.11
CA ARG A 36 -10.74 18.20 8.78
C ARG A 36 -10.65 17.00 9.72
N SER A 37 -11.27 17.13 10.88
CA SER A 37 -11.47 16.01 11.79
C SER A 37 -12.80 15.33 11.44
N GLY A 38 -12.76 14.01 11.28
CA GLY A 38 -13.92 13.21 10.93
C GLY A 38 -13.49 11.77 10.62
N PRO A 39 -14.21 10.75 11.11
CA PRO A 39 -13.80 9.38 10.89
C PRO A 39 -14.17 8.92 9.49
N LEU A 40 -13.19 8.47 8.70
CA LEU A 40 -13.47 7.61 7.55
C LEU A 40 -13.89 6.22 8.03
N CYS A 41 -13.29 5.74 9.12
CA CYS A 41 -13.51 4.39 9.65
C CYS A 41 -14.00 4.45 11.09
N HIS A 42 -15.30 4.30 11.30
CA HIS A 42 -15.93 4.38 12.62
C HIS A 42 -15.50 3.28 13.61
N SER A 43 -14.97 2.16 13.10
CA SER A 43 -14.46 1.06 13.92
C SER A 43 -13.09 1.33 14.54
N SER A 44 -12.34 2.31 14.02
CA SER A 44 -11.02 2.69 14.54
C SER A 44 -11.17 3.71 15.66
N VAL A 45 -10.41 3.51 16.74
CA VAL A 45 -10.36 4.41 17.90
C VAL A 45 -9.24 5.45 17.79
N GLY A 46 -8.29 5.26 16.87
CA GLY A 46 -7.27 6.24 16.53
C GLY A 46 -7.86 7.54 15.97
N LYS A 47 -7.15 8.67 16.15
CA LYS A 47 -7.58 9.94 15.57
C LYS A 47 -7.54 9.88 14.05
N GLN A 48 -8.51 10.54 13.43
CA GLN A 48 -8.69 10.52 11.98
C GLN A 48 -8.79 11.93 11.43
N HIS A 49 -8.08 12.14 10.34
CA HIS A 49 -8.05 13.40 9.62
C HIS A 49 -8.17 13.14 8.13
N SER A 50 -8.92 13.98 7.44
CA SER A 50 -8.97 14.01 5.99
C SER A 50 -8.76 15.42 5.49
N GLY A 51 -8.40 15.56 4.21
CA GLY A 51 -8.03 16.86 3.73
C GLY A 51 -7.49 16.89 2.32
N TYR A 52 -6.94 18.05 1.97
CA TYR A 52 -6.30 18.28 0.69
C TYR A 52 -4.86 18.75 0.86
N VAL A 53 -3.93 18.10 0.16
CA VAL A 53 -2.55 18.56 -0.03
C VAL A 53 -2.50 19.35 -1.34
N HIS A 54 -2.04 20.59 -1.27
CA HIS A 54 -1.83 21.41 -2.48
C HIS A 54 -0.50 21.05 -3.13
N VAL A 55 -0.53 20.71 -4.43
CA VAL A 55 0.65 20.25 -5.19
C VAL A 55 1.04 21.20 -6.34
N GLY A 56 0.41 22.37 -6.41
CA GLY A 56 0.76 23.45 -7.34
C GLY A 56 -0.44 23.93 -8.16
N GLY A 57 -0.51 25.24 -8.43
CA GLY A 57 -1.65 25.85 -9.11
C GLY A 57 -2.98 25.53 -8.41
N SER A 58 -3.96 25.04 -9.15
CA SER A 58 -5.26 24.56 -8.65
C SER A 58 -5.27 23.07 -8.27
N ASN A 59 -4.15 22.35 -8.42
CA ASN A 59 -4.08 20.91 -8.23
C ASN A 59 -3.99 20.55 -6.74
N ARG A 60 -4.81 19.56 -6.34
CA ARG A 60 -4.93 19.10 -4.95
C ARG A 60 -5.07 17.58 -4.92
N TYR A 61 -4.37 16.93 -4.00
CA TYR A 61 -4.61 15.53 -3.66
C TYR A 61 -5.46 15.43 -2.41
N PHE A 62 -6.52 14.63 -2.45
CA PHE A 62 -7.26 14.26 -1.26
C PHE A 62 -6.48 13.20 -0.47
N TYR A 63 -6.47 13.30 0.86
CA TYR A 63 -5.86 12.32 1.74
C TYR A 63 -6.79 11.95 2.90
N VAL A 64 -6.57 10.76 3.44
CA VAL A 64 -7.10 10.31 4.72
C VAL A 64 -5.95 9.74 5.56
N ALA A 65 -5.86 10.17 6.81
CA ALA A 65 -4.90 9.73 7.80
C ALA A 65 -5.64 9.17 9.02
N ILE A 66 -5.20 8.01 9.50
CA ILE A 66 -5.80 7.29 10.62
C ILE A 66 -4.66 6.87 11.53
N GLU A 67 -4.64 7.36 12.78
CA GLU A 67 -3.66 6.93 13.79
C GLU A 67 -3.83 5.44 14.12
N ALA A 68 -2.77 4.80 14.62
CA ALA A 68 -2.86 3.43 15.10
C ALA A 68 -3.79 3.32 16.31
N ASP A 69 -4.60 2.27 16.36
CA ASP A 69 -5.52 2.02 17.48
C ASP A 69 -4.77 1.67 18.77
N ALA A 70 -3.60 1.03 18.64
CA ALA A 70 -2.71 0.69 19.75
C ALA A 70 -1.40 1.49 19.66
N GLU A 71 -1.03 2.12 20.78
CA GLU A 71 0.24 2.86 20.96
C GLU A 71 0.63 3.81 19.80
N PRO A 72 -0.23 4.76 19.39
CA PRO A 72 -0.01 5.60 18.20
C PRO A 72 1.30 6.40 18.23
N SER A 73 1.81 6.75 19.41
CA SER A 73 3.09 7.45 19.56
C SER A 73 4.33 6.60 19.25
N LYS A 74 4.19 5.27 19.19
CA LYS A 74 5.27 4.31 18.89
C LYS A 74 5.07 3.59 17.56
N ALA A 75 3.86 3.60 17.01
CA ALA A 75 3.54 2.95 15.76
C ALA A 75 4.33 3.55 14.58
N PRO A 76 4.81 2.73 13.63
CA PRO A 76 5.44 3.23 12.41
C PRO A 76 4.40 3.96 11.53
N THR A 77 4.84 5.01 10.84
CA THR A 77 4.01 5.66 9.83
C THR A 77 4.17 4.92 8.49
N PHE A 78 3.05 4.52 7.90
CA PHE A 78 3.00 3.98 6.55
C PHE A 78 2.16 4.90 5.66
N ILE A 79 2.55 5.04 4.41
CA ILE A 79 1.77 5.71 3.39
C ILE A 79 1.25 4.64 2.45
N PHE A 80 -0.08 4.55 2.31
CA PHE A 80 -0.72 3.66 1.34
C PHE A 80 -1.11 4.47 0.10
N ILE A 81 -0.53 4.10 -1.04
CA ILE A 81 -0.89 4.63 -2.34
C ILE A 81 -1.25 3.42 -3.19
N GLY A 82 -2.55 3.12 -3.28
CA GLY A 82 -3.08 2.14 -4.22
C GLY A 82 -3.45 2.79 -5.54
N GLY A 83 -3.44 2.04 -6.63
CA GLY A 83 -4.04 2.47 -7.89
C GLY A 83 -3.37 1.89 -9.12
N GLY A 84 -3.90 2.34 -10.25
CA GLY A 84 -3.41 2.24 -11.61
C GLY A 84 -3.83 3.52 -12.33
N LEU A 85 -3.86 3.52 -13.65
CA LEU A 85 -4.33 4.70 -14.37
C LEU A 85 -5.79 5.00 -14.03
N GLY A 86 -6.10 6.22 -13.58
CA GLY A 86 -7.46 6.63 -13.23
C GLY A 86 -8.05 6.05 -11.93
N ASP A 87 -7.43 5.04 -11.32
CA ASP A 87 -7.98 4.41 -10.11
C ASP A 87 -7.75 5.23 -8.84
N SER A 88 -8.71 5.13 -7.93
CA SER A 88 -8.69 5.82 -6.64
C SER A 88 -8.05 4.98 -5.53
N SER A 89 -7.00 5.53 -4.88
CA SER A 89 -6.36 4.90 -3.73
C SER A 89 -7.32 4.67 -2.55
N ILE A 90 -8.26 5.58 -2.30
CA ILE A 90 -9.24 5.41 -1.22
C ILE A 90 -10.26 4.32 -1.57
N GLY A 91 -10.54 4.12 -2.86
CA GLY A 91 -11.36 3.01 -3.34
C GLY A 91 -10.77 1.66 -2.96
N ILE A 92 -9.48 1.49 -3.27
CA ILE A 92 -8.71 0.27 -2.94
C ILE A 92 -8.54 0.13 -1.43
N ALA A 93 -8.29 1.22 -0.70
CA ALA A 93 -8.20 1.17 0.75
C ALA A 93 -9.52 0.68 1.37
N MET A 94 -10.66 1.27 1.02
CA MET A 94 -11.95 0.86 1.56
C MET A 94 -12.50 -0.44 0.94
N GLY A 95 -11.88 -0.93 -0.12
CA GLY A 95 -12.26 -2.15 -0.80
C GLY A 95 -11.41 -3.36 -0.42
N LEU A 96 -10.17 -3.17 0.06
CA LEU A 96 -9.18 -4.25 0.21
C LEU A 96 -8.29 -4.09 1.46
N ASN A 97 -7.52 -2.99 1.55
CA ASN A 97 -6.34 -2.91 2.44
C ASN A 97 -6.49 -1.97 3.66
N GLY A 98 -7.54 -1.16 3.70
CA GLY A 98 -7.74 -0.10 4.69
C GLY A 98 -8.31 -0.63 6.00
N PRO A 99 -8.34 0.18 7.07
CA PRO A 99 -8.77 -0.30 8.39
C PRO A 99 -10.27 -0.62 8.52
N CYS A 100 -11.07 -0.14 7.58
CA CYS A 100 -12.46 -0.51 7.41
C CYS A 100 -12.76 -0.69 5.93
N HIS A 101 -13.84 -1.41 5.64
CA HIS A 101 -14.34 -1.61 4.30
C HIS A 101 -15.83 -1.32 4.20
N ALA A 102 -16.32 -1.10 2.97
CA ALA A 102 -17.75 -1.02 2.72
C ALA A 102 -18.41 -2.41 2.87
N ASP A 103 -19.66 -2.47 3.30
CA ASP A 103 -20.45 -3.69 3.19
C ASP A 103 -20.93 -3.90 1.74
N PRO A 104 -21.39 -5.12 1.37
CA PRO A 104 -21.89 -5.38 0.01
C PRO A 104 -23.03 -4.45 -0.44
N ALA A 105 -23.86 -3.95 0.49
CA ALA A 105 -24.91 -3.02 0.16
C ALA A 105 -24.44 -1.56 0.05
N GLY A 106 -23.19 -1.24 0.42
CA GLY A 106 -22.63 0.12 0.43
C GLY A 106 -23.35 1.06 1.40
N THR A 107 -23.98 0.50 2.43
CA THR A 107 -24.77 1.23 3.42
C THR A 107 -24.06 1.41 4.74
N GLN A 108 -23.07 0.58 5.05
CA GLN A 108 -22.35 0.63 6.33
C GLN A 108 -20.86 0.36 6.12
N GLN A 109 -20.07 0.82 7.08
CA GLN A 109 -18.67 0.44 7.21
C GLN A 109 -18.58 -0.78 8.11
N LEU A 110 -17.71 -1.70 7.73
CA LEU A 110 -17.36 -2.88 8.50
C LEU A 110 -15.86 -2.80 8.85
N PRO A 111 -15.44 -3.27 10.04
CA PRO A 111 -14.01 -3.44 10.32
C PRO A 111 -13.36 -4.26 9.21
N ASN A 112 -12.17 -3.88 8.74
CA ASN A 112 -11.48 -4.73 7.80
C ASN A 112 -10.93 -5.95 8.54
N PRO A 113 -11.32 -7.17 8.17
CA PRO A 113 -10.75 -8.39 8.76
C PRO A 113 -9.22 -8.48 8.63
N TYR A 114 -8.65 -7.74 7.68
CA TYR A 114 -7.23 -7.72 7.33
C TYR A 114 -6.61 -6.36 7.62
N ASP A 115 -7.17 -5.62 8.57
CA ASP A 115 -6.59 -4.35 9.03
C ASP A 115 -5.16 -4.61 9.53
N VAL A 116 -4.19 -4.01 8.85
CA VAL A 116 -2.76 -4.13 9.13
C VAL A 116 -2.35 -3.64 10.52
N ARG A 117 -3.24 -2.96 11.23
CA ARG A 117 -3.06 -2.48 12.61
C ARG A 117 -3.63 -3.47 13.64
N THR A 118 -4.31 -4.53 13.21
CA THR A 118 -4.88 -5.54 14.10
C THR A 118 -3.80 -6.48 14.61
N GLU A 119 -3.83 -6.77 15.92
CA GLU A 119 -2.95 -7.75 16.56
C GLU A 119 -3.17 -9.17 16.02
N ASP A 120 -2.06 -9.90 15.88
CA ASP A 120 -2.04 -11.30 15.45
C ASP A 120 -3.00 -12.16 16.31
N GLY A 121 -3.86 -12.94 15.65
CA GLY A 121 -4.79 -13.88 16.27
C GLY A 121 -6.24 -13.41 16.35
N ARG A 122 -6.56 -12.17 15.95
CA ARG A 122 -7.94 -11.65 15.90
C ARG A 122 -8.61 -11.71 14.53
N GLU A 123 -7.90 -12.20 13.51
CA GLU A 123 -8.30 -12.18 12.09
C GLU A 123 -9.39 -13.23 11.77
N SER A 124 -9.41 -14.33 12.52
CA SER A 124 -10.24 -15.52 12.25
C SER A 124 -11.75 -15.36 12.40
N ARG A 125 -12.22 -14.24 12.97
CA ARG A 125 -13.64 -14.00 13.22
C ARG A 125 -14.43 -13.52 12.00
N PHE A 126 -13.77 -13.28 10.86
CA PHE A 126 -14.33 -12.40 9.84
C PHE A 126 -14.22 -12.92 8.38
N TYR A 127 -13.89 -14.19 8.16
CA TYR A 127 -13.57 -14.70 6.81
C TYR A 127 -14.79 -15.10 5.95
N LYS A 128 -15.14 -14.22 5.00
CA LYS A 128 -15.38 -14.48 3.56
C LYS A 128 -15.53 -13.10 2.91
N PHE A 129 -14.42 -12.52 2.49
CA PHE A 129 -14.42 -11.13 2.03
C PHE A 129 -15.11 -11.01 0.66
N ASN A 130 -16.14 -10.17 0.61
CA ASN A 130 -16.75 -9.68 -0.61
C ASN A 130 -16.39 -8.19 -0.66
N PRO A 131 -15.64 -7.69 -1.65
CA PRO A 131 -15.34 -6.26 -1.75
C PRO A 131 -16.67 -5.51 -1.78
N GLY A 132 -16.96 -4.78 -0.70
CA GLY A 132 -18.25 -4.12 -0.57
C GLY A 132 -18.41 -3.00 -1.59
N ASN A 133 -19.60 -2.41 -1.62
CA ASN A 133 -19.89 -1.34 -2.56
C ASN A 133 -19.33 0.01 -2.06
N VAL A 134 -18.02 0.18 -2.26
CA VAL A 134 -17.26 1.37 -1.84
C VAL A 134 -17.80 2.64 -2.48
N GLU A 135 -18.12 2.60 -3.77
CA GLU A 135 -18.63 3.77 -4.49
C GLU A 135 -19.96 4.26 -3.90
N LYS A 136 -20.90 3.34 -3.64
CA LYS A 136 -22.17 3.70 -3.01
C LYS A 136 -21.98 4.24 -1.59
N LEU A 137 -21.07 3.66 -0.81
CA LEU A 137 -20.77 4.14 0.54
C LEU A 137 -20.20 5.56 0.52
N LEU A 138 -19.18 5.82 -0.29
CA LEU A 138 -18.51 7.12 -0.37
C LEU A 138 -19.39 8.22 -0.98
N ASN A 139 -20.43 7.84 -1.74
CA ASN A 139 -21.43 8.76 -2.27
C ASN A 139 -22.60 9.05 -1.32
N ARG A 140 -22.64 8.45 -0.12
CA ARG A 140 -23.65 8.82 0.88
C ARG A 140 -23.39 10.23 1.40
N LYS A 141 -24.44 11.05 1.48
CA LYS A 141 -24.35 12.46 1.93
C LYS A 141 -23.67 12.62 3.29
N ASN A 142 -23.99 11.77 4.27
CA ASN A 142 -23.37 11.82 5.59
C ASN A 142 -21.86 11.50 5.55
N VAL A 143 -21.44 10.55 4.70
CA VAL A 143 -20.02 10.20 4.54
C VAL A 143 -19.27 11.34 3.83
N GLN A 144 -19.88 11.93 2.81
CA GLN A 144 -19.33 13.13 2.16
C GLN A 144 -19.20 14.31 3.13
N ASP A 145 -20.21 14.53 3.97
CA ASP A 145 -20.21 15.58 5.00
C ASP A 145 -19.14 15.36 6.07
N GLU A 146 -18.89 14.11 6.47
CA GLU A 146 -17.80 13.73 7.38
C GLU A 146 -16.42 14.01 6.76
N LEU A 147 -16.24 13.63 5.49
CA LEU A 147 -15.00 13.84 4.75
C LEU A 147 -14.82 15.29 4.25
N GLY A 148 -15.85 16.13 4.34
CA GLY A 148 -15.81 17.51 3.85
C GLY A 148 -15.70 17.60 2.33
N VAL A 149 -16.24 16.62 1.61
CA VAL A 149 -16.26 16.57 0.13
C VAL A 149 -17.68 16.75 -0.37
N ALA A 150 -17.85 17.22 -1.61
CA ALA A 150 -19.17 17.45 -2.19
C ALA A 150 -19.34 16.86 -3.60
N LYS A 151 -18.26 16.35 -4.20
CA LYS A 151 -18.30 15.72 -5.53
C LYS A 151 -18.69 14.25 -5.39
N SER A 152 -19.42 13.75 -6.38
CA SER A 152 -19.65 12.32 -6.52
C SER A 152 -18.31 11.60 -6.69
N PHE A 153 -18.12 10.56 -5.89
CA PHE A 153 -16.97 9.67 -5.96
C PHE A 153 -17.19 8.63 -7.07
N GLN A 154 -16.12 8.29 -7.76
CA GLN A 154 -16.04 7.15 -8.69
C GLN A 154 -14.77 6.35 -8.37
N MET A 155 -14.85 5.03 -8.48
CA MET A 155 -13.69 4.16 -8.24
C MET A 155 -12.55 4.40 -9.23
N GLN A 156 -12.90 4.69 -10.49
CA GLN A 156 -11.99 5.01 -11.58
C GLN A 156 -12.47 6.28 -12.28
N ASN A 157 -11.52 7.08 -12.76
CA ASN A 157 -11.78 8.22 -13.61
C ASN A 157 -11.33 7.91 -15.04
N ASP A 158 -12.29 7.78 -15.96
CA ASP A 158 -12.04 7.40 -17.36
C ASP A 158 -11.24 8.43 -18.16
N GLU A 159 -11.41 9.73 -17.87
CA GLU A 159 -10.65 10.80 -18.51
C GLU A 159 -9.17 10.70 -18.12
N VAL A 160 -8.89 10.57 -16.83
CA VAL A 160 -7.54 10.34 -16.31
C VAL A 160 -6.96 9.03 -16.86
N PHE A 161 -7.75 7.96 -16.91
CA PHE A 161 -7.30 6.71 -17.51
C PHE A 161 -6.89 6.93 -18.97
N SER A 162 -7.74 7.58 -19.77
CA SER A 162 -7.47 7.85 -21.19
C SER A 162 -6.23 8.71 -21.40
N ASP A 163 -6.08 9.77 -20.61
CA ASP A 163 -4.96 10.71 -20.72
C ASP A 163 -3.62 10.06 -20.37
N PHE A 164 -3.62 9.15 -19.38
CA PHE A 164 -2.40 8.45 -18.98
C PHE A 164 -2.15 7.14 -19.74
N ARG A 165 -3.13 6.59 -20.46
CA ARG A 165 -2.99 5.33 -21.21
C ARG A 165 -1.79 5.31 -22.18
N PRO A 166 -1.46 6.38 -22.91
CA PRO A 166 -0.26 6.42 -23.76
C PRO A 166 1.06 6.26 -22.99
N TYR A 167 1.05 6.53 -21.68
CA TYR A 167 2.20 6.48 -20.79
C TYR A 167 2.26 5.20 -19.94
N ALA A 168 1.29 4.28 -20.07
CA ALA A 168 1.15 3.09 -19.23
C ALA A 168 2.36 2.14 -19.23
N ALA A 169 3.24 2.24 -20.24
CA ALA A 169 4.43 1.40 -20.40
C ALA A 169 5.74 2.18 -20.24
N TYR A 170 5.70 3.37 -19.64
CA TYR A 170 6.93 4.10 -19.33
C TYR A 170 7.71 3.40 -18.23
N ASP A 171 9.03 3.39 -18.38
CA ASP A 171 9.92 2.80 -17.40
C ASP A 171 9.98 3.68 -16.14
N THR A 172 9.46 3.16 -15.04
CA THR A 172 9.43 3.79 -13.71
C THR A 172 10.45 3.17 -12.75
N THR A 173 11.39 2.35 -13.27
CA THR A 173 12.45 1.68 -12.50
C THR A 173 13.26 2.62 -11.61
N TYR A 174 13.49 3.85 -12.09
CA TYR A 174 14.32 4.82 -11.36
C TYR A 174 13.77 5.13 -9.97
N PHE A 175 12.45 5.14 -9.77
CA PHE A 175 11.86 5.37 -8.45
C PHE A 175 12.28 4.32 -7.42
N VAL A 176 12.30 3.05 -7.82
CA VAL A 176 12.70 1.96 -6.92
C VAL A 176 14.18 2.03 -6.61
N ASN A 177 15.01 2.39 -7.60
CA ASN A 177 16.43 2.62 -7.36
C ASN A 177 16.65 3.77 -6.38
N GLU A 178 15.94 4.89 -6.51
CA GLU A 178 16.05 6.03 -5.60
C GLU A 178 15.66 5.66 -4.17
N LEU A 179 14.57 4.91 -3.98
CA LEU A 179 14.18 4.42 -2.64
C LEU A 179 15.26 3.54 -2.01
N LEU A 180 15.83 2.62 -2.79
CA LEU A 180 16.91 1.75 -2.33
C LEU A 180 18.22 2.53 -2.07
N ASP A 181 18.54 3.51 -2.89
CA ASP A 181 19.69 4.40 -2.71
C ASP A 181 19.61 5.16 -1.38
N GLN A 182 18.40 5.60 -1.00
CA GLN A 182 18.11 6.25 0.29
C GLN A 182 18.08 5.29 1.48
N GLY A 183 18.41 4.00 1.29
CA GLY A 183 18.44 3.02 2.38
C GLY A 183 17.06 2.54 2.83
N MET A 184 16.01 2.72 2.01
CA MET A 184 14.67 2.30 2.38
C MET A 184 14.49 0.78 2.23
N LYS A 185 13.51 0.25 2.97
CA LYS A 185 13.03 -1.13 2.79
C LYS A 185 12.00 -1.13 1.66
N VAL A 186 12.23 -1.93 0.63
CA VAL A 186 11.32 -2.14 -0.50
C VAL A 186 10.85 -3.58 -0.49
N PHE A 187 9.54 -3.76 -0.57
CA PHE A 187 8.89 -5.05 -0.55
C PHE A 187 7.90 -5.17 -1.70
N ILE A 188 8.09 -6.18 -2.53
CA ILE A 188 7.34 -6.40 -3.76
C ILE A 188 6.62 -7.75 -3.65
N LEU A 189 5.32 -7.74 -3.88
CA LEU A 189 4.44 -8.91 -3.83
C LEU A 189 3.76 -9.04 -5.20
N ASN A 190 3.75 -10.24 -5.78
CA ASN A 190 3.00 -10.54 -6.99
C ASN A 190 2.30 -11.89 -6.84
N GLY A 191 1.03 -11.95 -7.26
CA GLY A 191 0.30 -13.20 -7.38
C GLY A 191 0.88 -14.07 -8.51
N ALA A 192 1.06 -15.36 -8.24
CA ALA A 192 1.61 -16.32 -9.20
C ALA A 192 0.70 -16.55 -10.42
N GLU A 193 -0.59 -16.25 -10.29
CA GLU A 193 -1.62 -16.44 -11.31
C GLU A 193 -2.05 -15.12 -11.96
N ASP A 194 -1.42 -14.00 -11.60
CA ASP A 194 -1.67 -12.72 -12.26
C ASP A 194 -1.06 -12.71 -13.68
N PHE A 195 -1.89 -12.50 -14.69
CA PHE A 195 -1.44 -12.32 -16.07
C PHE A 195 -1.09 -10.88 -16.41
N VAL A 196 -1.81 -9.91 -15.84
CA VAL A 196 -1.70 -8.48 -16.18
C VAL A 196 -0.35 -7.95 -15.72
N THR A 197 0.03 -8.23 -14.47
CA THR A 197 1.34 -7.90 -13.89
C THR A 197 2.02 -9.15 -13.34
N ASN A 198 2.37 -10.05 -14.26
CA ASN A 198 2.87 -11.38 -13.90
C ASN A 198 4.23 -11.37 -13.16
N TYR A 199 4.39 -12.33 -12.26
CA TYR A 199 5.61 -12.50 -11.46
C TYR A 199 6.87 -12.67 -12.33
N GLY A 200 6.79 -13.34 -13.48
CA GLY A 200 7.95 -13.55 -14.35
C GLY A 200 8.54 -12.24 -14.91
N GLY A 201 7.67 -11.26 -15.22
CA GLY A 201 8.05 -9.91 -15.59
C GLY A 201 8.65 -9.16 -14.40
N THR A 202 7.98 -9.16 -13.25
CA THR A 202 8.46 -8.54 -12.02
C THR A 202 9.83 -9.07 -11.62
N GLU A 203 10.03 -10.38 -11.60
CA GLU A 203 11.30 -11.01 -11.20
C GLU A 203 12.46 -10.54 -12.08
N LYS A 204 12.28 -10.55 -13.39
CA LYS A 204 13.30 -10.05 -14.34
C LYS A 204 13.60 -8.57 -14.12
N TRP A 205 12.55 -7.77 -13.93
CA TRP A 205 12.69 -6.33 -13.69
C TRP A 205 13.42 -6.05 -12.38
N VAL A 206 13.05 -6.70 -11.27
CA VAL A 206 13.72 -6.54 -9.97
C VAL A 206 15.18 -6.97 -10.05
N PHE A 207 15.49 -8.01 -10.83
CA PHE A 207 16.88 -8.44 -11.04
C PHE A 207 17.69 -7.49 -11.92
N SER A 208 17.05 -6.61 -12.69
CA SER A 208 17.70 -5.54 -13.44
C SER A 208 17.88 -4.22 -12.68
N LEU A 209 17.44 -4.14 -11.41
CA LEU A 209 17.63 -2.93 -10.61
C LEU A 209 19.13 -2.65 -10.41
N ASN A 210 19.60 -1.52 -10.93
CA ASN A 210 20.97 -1.10 -10.75
C ASN A 210 21.10 -0.25 -9.49
N GLY A 211 20.60 0.99 -9.51
CA GLY A 211 20.86 1.98 -8.47
C GLY A 211 22.36 2.14 -8.19
N GLN A 212 22.74 2.59 -7.00
CA GLN A 212 24.14 2.79 -6.63
C GLN A 212 24.91 1.47 -6.36
N ILE A 213 24.20 0.38 -6.06
CA ILE A 213 24.80 -0.85 -5.49
C ILE A 213 24.58 -2.09 -6.38
N ASN A 214 23.96 -1.94 -7.55
CA ASN A 214 23.51 -3.06 -8.40
C ASN A 214 22.55 -4.00 -7.64
N TYR A 215 21.47 -3.42 -7.11
CA TYR A 215 20.53 -4.07 -6.19
C TYR A 215 19.99 -5.42 -6.70
N GLY A 216 19.59 -5.47 -7.96
CA GLY A 216 19.04 -6.64 -8.62
C GLY A 216 20.06 -7.77 -8.79
N SER A 217 21.32 -7.46 -9.07
CA SER A 217 22.40 -8.45 -9.13
C SER A 217 22.65 -9.10 -7.77
N LYS A 218 22.66 -8.31 -6.70
CA LYS A 218 22.79 -8.84 -5.33
C LYS A 218 21.58 -9.68 -4.94
N LEU A 219 20.37 -9.23 -5.24
CA LEU A 219 19.15 -9.97 -4.94
C LEU A 219 19.09 -11.31 -5.68
N SER A 220 19.38 -11.32 -6.98
CA SER A 220 19.38 -12.56 -7.80
C SER A 220 20.45 -13.56 -7.36
N SER A 221 21.56 -13.09 -6.79
CA SER A 221 22.59 -13.97 -6.20
C SER A 221 22.18 -14.56 -4.83
N SER A 222 21.08 -14.09 -4.24
CA SER A 222 20.59 -14.57 -2.95
C SER A 222 19.86 -15.91 -3.07
N LEU A 223 19.79 -16.64 -1.95
CA LEU A 223 19.04 -17.90 -1.90
C LEU A 223 17.53 -17.63 -2.07
N ARG A 224 16.92 -18.31 -3.03
CA ARG A 224 15.45 -18.40 -3.12
C ARG A 224 14.91 -19.21 -1.95
N ARG A 225 14.05 -18.59 -1.13
CA ARG A 225 13.51 -19.17 0.10
C ARG A 225 12.02 -19.48 -0.04
N THR A 226 11.52 -20.37 0.81
CA THR A 226 10.08 -20.58 1.02
C THR A 226 9.62 -19.65 2.12
N LEU A 227 8.59 -18.84 1.86
CA LEU A 227 7.89 -18.11 2.91
C LEU A 227 6.70 -18.94 3.36
N GLN A 228 6.68 -19.26 4.65
CA GLN A 228 5.64 -20.07 5.27
C GLN A 228 5.26 -19.49 6.63
N PHE A 229 4.00 -19.64 6.98
CA PHE A 229 3.46 -19.16 8.25
C PHE A 229 2.71 -20.28 8.97
N PRO A 230 2.71 -20.34 10.32
CA PRO A 230 2.15 -21.46 11.08
C PRO A 230 0.69 -21.82 10.74
N ARG A 231 -0.17 -20.81 10.47
CA ARG A 231 -1.59 -20.99 10.17
C ARG A 231 -1.93 -21.02 8.67
N VAL A 232 -1.08 -20.44 7.83
CA VAL A 232 -1.31 -20.32 6.37
C VAL A 232 -0.65 -21.48 5.61
N GLY A 233 0.40 -22.08 6.18
CA GLY A 233 1.27 -22.99 5.45
C GLY A 233 2.20 -22.23 4.52
N VAL A 234 2.46 -22.79 3.34
CA VAL A 234 3.34 -22.16 2.34
C VAL A 234 2.58 -21.00 1.68
N PHE A 235 3.04 -19.78 1.94
CA PHE A 235 2.47 -18.58 1.33
C PHE A 235 3.10 -18.27 -0.03
N GLY A 236 4.39 -18.57 -0.20
CA GLY A 236 5.07 -18.26 -1.44
C GLY A 236 6.55 -18.62 -1.49
N LYS A 237 7.19 -18.21 -2.58
CA LYS A 237 8.64 -18.23 -2.75
C LYS A 237 9.15 -16.81 -2.84
N TYR A 238 10.32 -16.53 -2.29
CA TYR A 238 10.85 -15.17 -2.28
C TYR A 238 12.37 -15.10 -2.36
N TYR A 239 12.86 -13.95 -2.78
CA TYR A 239 14.23 -13.51 -2.60
C TYR A 239 14.25 -12.34 -1.62
N ARG A 240 15.35 -12.21 -0.86
CA ARG A 240 15.61 -11.03 -0.06
C ARG A 240 17.09 -10.71 0.03
N TYR A 241 17.41 -9.44 0.20
CA TYR A 241 18.77 -9.00 0.46
C TYR A 241 18.78 -7.76 1.36
N SER A 242 19.75 -7.70 2.27
CA SER A 242 20.03 -6.55 3.14
C SER A 242 21.34 -5.91 2.69
N PHE A 243 21.31 -4.62 2.39
CA PHE A 243 22.43 -3.90 1.76
C PHE A 243 23.23 -3.10 2.78
N ALA A 244 24.50 -2.83 2.45
CA ALA A 244 25.40 -2.09 3.32
C ALA A 244 24.97 -0.63 3.58
N ASN A 245 24.20 -0.04 2.66
CA ASN A 245 23.62 1.30 2.84
C ASN A 245 22.35 1.31 3.71
N GLY A 246 21.98 0.19 4.33
CA GLY A 246 20.78 0.06 5.16
C GLY A 246 19.51 -0.31 4.38
N ALA A 247 19.56 -0.34 3.05
CA ALA A 247 18.41 -0.75 2.24
C ALA A 247 18.08 -2.23 2.45
N HIS A 248 16.83 -2.59 2.22
CA HIS A 248 16.39 -3.97 2.14
C HIS A 248 15.49 -4.15 0.94
N LEU A 249 15.67 -5.24 0.20
CA LEU A 249 14.84 -5.56 -0.96
C LEU A 249 14.34 -6.99 -0.83
N ALA A 250 13.02 -7.18 -1.00
CA ALA A 250 12.42 -8.50 -1.14
C ALA A 250 11.38 -8.52 -2.26
N VAL A 251 11.32 -9.64 -2.99
CA VAL A 251 10.31 -9.94 -4.00
C VAL A 251 9.69 -11.30 -3.72
N ILE A 252 8.37 -11.37 -3.66
CA ILE A 252 7.62 -12.59 -3.32
C ILE A 252 6.69 -12.98 -4.46
N ASN A 253 6.73 -14.26 -4.82
CA ASN A 253 5.73 -14.95 -5.60
C ASN A 253 4.69 -15.59 -4.67
N VAL A 254 3.49 -15.01 -4.60
CA VAL A 254 2.38 -15.50 -3.77
C VAL A 254 1.65 -16.60 -4.54
N ILE A 255 1.68 -17.83 -4.03
CA ILE A 255 1.08 -18.97 -4.74
C ILE A 255 -0.45 -18.95 -4.64
N ASN A 256 -1.12 -19.51 -5.65
CA ASN A 256 -2.58 -19.60 -5.72
C ASN A 256 -3.27 -18.24 -5.56
N SER A 257 -2.70 -17.19 -6.16
CA SER A 257 -3.23 -15.83 -6.07
C SER A 257 -3.07 -15.08 -7.38
N GLY A 258 -4.10 -14.33 -7.75
CA GLY A 258 -4.17 -13.49 -8.94
C GLY A 258 -3.76 -12.04 -8.66
N HIS A 259 -4.34 -11.11 -9.42
CA HIS A 259 -4.02 -9.68 -9.36
C HIS A 259 -4.35 -9.07 -7.99
N ASP A 260 -5.54 -9.39 -7.47
CA ASP A 260 -6.02 -8.94 -6.16
C ASP A 260 -5.65 -9.96 -5.06
N MET A 261 -4.36 -10.31 -4.95
CA MET A 261 -3.88 -11.42 -4.10
C MET A 261 -4.28 -11.34 -2.62
N ILE A 262 -4.68 -10.16 -2.12
CA ILE A 262 -5.21 -10.03 -0.76
C ILE A 262 -6.59 -10.68 -0.61
N LEU A 263 -7.36 -10.80 -1.69
CA LEU A 263 -8.62 -11.53 -1.71
C LEU A 263 -8.39 -13.05 -1.66
N ASP A 264 -7.32 -13.52 -2.31
CA ASP A 264 -7.02 -14.94 -2.44
C ASP A 264 -6.28 -15.50 -1.20
N ALA A 265 -5.33 -14.74 -0.64
CA ALA A 265 -4.48 -15.16 0.47
C ALA A 265 -4.37 -14.12 1.61
N PRO A 266 -5.50 -13.65 2.17
CA PRO A 266 -5.53 -12.52 3.11
C PRO A 266 -4.68 -12.71 4.37
N GLU A 267 -4.80 -13.87 5.03
CA GLU A 267 -4.04 -14.13 6.26
C GLU A 267 -2.53 -14.20 6.01
N GLY A 268 -2.14 -14.73 4.84
CA GLY A 268 -0.75 -14.75 4.41
C GLY A 268 -0.21 -13.36 4.09
N MET A 269 -1.02 -12.51 3.47
CA MET A 269 -0.68 -11.10 3.20
C MET A 269 -0.45 -10.31 4.49
N GLN A 270 -1.35 -10.47 5.48
CA GLN A 270 -1.19 -9.83 6.79
C GLN A 270 0.13 -10.25 7.46
N GLN A 271 0.43 -11.55 7.49
CA GLN A 271 1.65 -12.04 8.13
C GLN A 271 2.91 -11.63 7.36
N ALA A 272 2.87 -11.62 6.03
CA ALA A 272 3.96 -11.09 5.22
C ALA A 272 4.22 -9.61 5.54
N PHE A 273 3.18 -8.80 5.66
CA PHE A 273 3.32 -7.40 6.00
C PHE A 273 3.85 -7.17 7.42
N ASN A 274 3.32 -7.90 8.41
CA ASN A 274 3.81 -7.83 9.79
C ASN A 274 5.29 -8.23 9.87
N SER A 275 5.72 -9.24 9.13
CA SER A 275 7.12 -9.65 9.05
C SER A 275 8.02 -8.57 8.42
N PHE A 276 7.53 -7.85 7.41
CA PHE A 276 8.23 -6.73 6.79
C PHE A 276 8.42 -5.56 7.76
N LEU A 277 7.34 -5.13 8.42
CA LEU A 277 7.33 -3.98 9.32
C LEU A 277 8.15 -4.21 10.60
N SER A 278 7.97 -5.38 11.23
CA SER A 278 8.73 -5.79 12.43
C SER A 278 10.21 -6.07 12.13
N GLY A 279 10.52 -6.27 10.86
CA GLY A 279 11.84 -6.65 10.38
C GLY A 279 12.17 -8.14 10.52
N GLN A 280 11.24 -8.96 10.99
CA GLN A 280 11.37 -10.42 11.04
C GLN A 280 11.70 -11.01 9.66
N LEU A 281 11.14 -10.45 8.58
CA LEU A 281 11.43 -10.86 7.20
C LEU A 281 12.93 -10.80 6.88
N TRP A 282 13.67 -9.89 7.52
CA TRP A 282 15.08 -9.62 7.25
C TRP A 282 16.04 -10.40 8.16
N GLN A 283 15.52 -11.22 9.08
CA GLN A 283 16.32 -12.00 10.02
C GLN A 283 16.62 -13.41 9.48
N GLY A 284 17.85 -13.91 9.75
CA GLY A 284 18.40 -15.18 9.22
C GLY A 284 18.99 -15.06 7.81
#